data_AF-A0ABD0RUA0-F1
#
_entry.id   AF-A0ABD0RUA0-F1
#
_cell.length_a   1.000
_cell.length_b   1.000
_cell.length_c   1.000
_cell.angle_alpha   90.00
_cell.angle_beta   90.00
_cell.angle_gamma   90.00
#
_symmetry.space_group_name_H-M   'P 1'
#
loop_
_entity.id
_entity.type
_entity.pdbx_description
1 polymer ?
#
loop_
_entity_poly.entity_id
_entity_poly.type
_entity_poly.pdbx_seq_one_letter_code
_entity_poly.pdbx_strand_id
1 'polypeptide(L)' 'TWNGTTKVAIKTLKPGTMSPEAFLQEAQIMKKLRHDKLVPLYAVVSEEPIYIVTEYMGK' A
#
# COMPACT_ATOMS: atom_id res chain seq x y z
N THR A 1 -8.46 11.48 -1.15
CA THR A 1 -7.17 11.87 -1.78
C THR A 1 -6.11 11.89 -0.71
N TRP A 2 -4.86 11.51 -1.03
CA TRP A 2 -3.72 11.62 -0.13
C TRP A 2 -3.22 13.07 -0.14
N ASN A 3 -3.05 13.64 1.06
CA ASN A 3 -2.71 15.06 1.29
C ASN A 3 -3.58 16.06 0.50
N GLY A 4 -4.85 15.72 0.24
CA GLY A 4 -5.78 16.56 -0.53
C GLY A 4 -5.53 16.61 -2.04
N THR A 5 -4.34 16.25 -2.52
CA THR A 5 -3.90 16.49 -3.92
C THR A 5 -3.88 15.23 -4.78
N THR A 6 -3.57 14.07 -4.20
CA THR A 6 -3.28 12.87 -4.98
C THR A 6 -4.41 11.85 -4.84
N LYS A 7 -5.03 11.41 -5.95
CA LYS A 7 -6.02 10.34 -5.91
C LYS A 7 -5.31 9.00 -5.74
N VAL A 8 -5.74 8.21 -4.77
CA VAL A 8 -5.10 6.93 -4.40
C VAL A 8 -6.16 5.88 -4.11
N ALA A 9 -5.80 4.61 -4.31
CA ALA A 9 -6.56 3.48 -3.79
C ALA A 9 -5.98 3.05 -2.45
N ILE A 10 -6.86 2.81 -1.47
CA ILE A 10 -6.48 2.36 -0.12
C ILE A 10 -7.07 0.95 0.08
N LYS A 11 -6.20 -0.03 0.27
CA LYS A 11 -6.59 -1.37 0.72
C LYS A 11 -6.33 -1.47 2.22
N THR A 12 -7.37 -1.75 2.99
CA THR A 12 -7.30 -1.98 4.44
C THR A 12 -7.25 -3.47 4.73
N LEU A 13 -6.27 -3.89 5.54
CA LEU A 13 -6.22 -5.25 6.05
C LEU A 13 -6.97 -5.34 7.38
N LYS A 14 -7.63 -6.48 7.62
CA LYS A 14 -8.28 -6.73 8.91
C LYS A 14 -7.18 -6.90 9.99
N PRO A 15 -7.37 -6.38 11.21
CA PRO A 15 -6.46 -6.63 12.32
C PRO A 15 -6.19 -8.13 12.51
N GLY A 16 -4.96 -8.50 12.85
CA GLY A 16 -4.55 -9.89 13.04
C GLY A 16 -4.38 -10.72 11.76
N THR A 17 -4.51 -10.12 10.56
CA THR A 17 -4.25 -10.84 9.29
C THR A 17 -2.78 -11.21 9.13
N MET A 18 -1.87 -10.34 9.60
CA MET A 18 -0.43 -10.56 9.55
C MET A 18 0.27 -9.67 10.58
N SER A 19 1.51 -10.00 10.97
CA SER A 19 2.29 -9.12 11.83
C SER A 19 2.78 -7.88 11.05
N PRO A 20 2.85 -6.70 11.70
CA PRO A 20 3.40 -5.48 11.09
C PRO A 20 4.82 -5.66 10.52
N GLU A 21 5.66 -6.46 11.18
CA GLU A 21 7.06 -6.67 10.79
C GLU A 21 7.15 -7.47 9.48
N ALA A 22 6.39 -8.57 9.39
CA ALA A 22 6.31 -9.36 8.17
C ALA A 22 5.74 -8.52 7.01
N PHE A 23 4.75 -7.68 7.29
CA PHE A 23 4.17 -6.78 6.31
C PHE A 23 5.18 -5.76 5.79
N LEU A 24 5.94 -5.14 6.69
CA LEU A 24 6.97 -4.18 6.32
C LEU A 24 8.06 -4.82 5.46
N GLN A 25 8.48 -6.05 5.77
CA GLN A 25 9.46 -6.79 4.96
C GLN A 25 8.97 -6.98 3.51
N GLU A 26 7.74 -7.48 3.35
CA GLU A 26 7.13 -7.67 2.02
C GLU A 26 6.90 -6.34 1.30
N ALA A 27 6.45 -5.30 2.02
CA ALA A 27 6.25 -3.96 1.47
C ALA A 27 7.54 -3.34 0.94
N GLN A 28 8.69 -3.57 1.59
CA GLN A 28 9.99 -3.10 1.08
C GLN A 28 10.40 -3.78 -0.22
N ILE A 29 10.02 -5.05 -0.41
CA ILE A 29 10.23 -5.76 -1.68
C ILE A 29 9.31 -5.18 -2.75
N MET A 30 8.01 -5.07 -2.47
CA MET A 30 7.02 -4.52 -3.41
C MET A 30 7.35 -3.09 -3.85
N LYS A 31 7.88 -2.25 -2.96
CA LYS A 31 8.26 -0.86 -3.27
C LYS A 31 9.41 -0.75 -4.30
N LYS A 32 10.24 -1.79 -4.41
CA LYS A 32 11.33 -1.84 -5.41
C LYS A 32 10.84 -2.26 -6.79
N LEU A 33 9.68 -2.90 -6.88
CA LEU A 33 9.11 -3.35 -8.16
C LEU A 33 8.47 -2.16 -8.87
N ARG A 34 9.13 -1.68 -9.93
CA ARG A 34 8.63 -0.60 -10.81
C ARG A 34 8.56 -1.09 -12.23
N HIS A 35 7.35 -1.15 -12.78
CA HIS A 35 7.09 -1.62 -14.14
C HIS A 35 5.73 -1.11 -14.60
N ASP A 36 5.60 -0.73 -15.87
CA ASP A 36 4.37 -0.12 -16.42
C ASP A 36 3.13 -1.01 -16.34
N LYS A 37 3.33 -2.32 -16.18
CA LYS A 37 2.27 -3.33 -16.02
C LYS A 37 2.01 -3.76 -14.57
N LEU A 38 2.62 -3.08 -13.60
CA LEU A 38 2.41 -3.34 -12.17
C LEU A 38 1.85 -2.09 -11.49
N VAL A 39 0.84 -2.29 -10.64
CA VAL A 39 0.29 -1.19 -9.84
C VAL A 39 1.34 -0.75 -8.82
N PRO A 40 1.79 0.52 -8.83
CA PRO A 40 2.81 1.00 -7.91
C PRO A 40 2.33 1.05 -6.46
N LEU A 41 3.18 0.59 -5.54
CA LEU A 41 3.01 0.82 -4.11
C LEU A 41 3.59 2.20 -3.72
N TYR A 42 2.74 3.14 -3.34
CA TYR A 42 3.18 4.49 -2.95
C TYR A 42 3.63 4.55 -1.49
N ALA A 43 2.79 4.05 -0.58
CA ALA A 43 3.03 4.13 0.84
C ALA A 43 2.30 3.00 1.59
N VAL A 44 2.68 2.83 2.86
CA VAL A 44 2.00 1.92 3.77
C VAL A 44 1.83 2.58 5.14
N VAL A 45 0.79 2.18 5.87
CA VAL A 45 0.64 2.46 7.30
C VAL A 45 0.85 1.14 8.03
N SER A 46 1.88 1.05 8.85
CA SER A 46 2.31 -0.18 9.52
C SER A 46 1.64 -0.43 10.87
N GLU A 47 0.97 0.57 11.44
CA GLU A 47 0.15 0.41 12.63
C GLU A 47 -1.19 -0.24 12.27
N GLU A 48 -1.73 -1.08 13.16
CA GLU A 48 -3.04 -1.68 12.92
C GLU A 48 -4.19 -0.66 13.05
N PRO A 49 -5.14 -0.63 12.11
CA PRO A 49 -5.22 -1.49 10.92
C PRO A 49 -4.25 -1.07 9.80
N ILE A 50 -3.55 -2.06 9.24
CA ILE A 50 -2.57 -1.85 8.17
C ILE A 50 -3.26 -1.32 6.90
N TYR A 51 -2.68 -0.26 6.32
CA TYR A 51 -3.13 0.29 5.04
C TYR A 51 -2.06 0.18 3.95
N ILE A 52 -2.52 -0.18 2.75
CA ILE A 52 -1.71 -0.22 1.54
C ILE A 52 -2.21 0.88 0.60
N VAL A 53 -1.34 1.84 0.28
CA VAL A 53 -1.66 3.00 -0.56
C VAL A 53 -1.06 2.79 -1.94
N THR A 54 -1.90 2.75 -2.96
CA THR A 54 -1.52 2.46 -4.36
C THR A 54 -2.11 3.48 -5.33
N GLU A 55 -1.65 3.42 -6.58
CA GLU A 55 -2.28 4.15 -7.68
C GLU A 55 -3.77 3.86 -7.77
N TYR A 56 -4.57 4.91 -7.94
CA TYR A 56 -5.99 4.75 -8.24
C TYR A 56 -6.17 4.49 -9.73
N MET A 57 -6.53 3.26 -10.08
CA MET A 57 -6.93 2.90 -11.44
C MET A 57 -8.38 3.32 -11.67
N GLY A 58 -8.58 4.42 -12.41
CA GLY A 58 -9.91 4.80 -12.90
C GLY A 58 -10.47 3.77 -13.89
N LYS A 59 -11.78 3.85 -14.15
CA LYS A 59 -12.39 3.13 -15.29
C LYS A 59 -12.11 3.88 -16.58
#